data_AF-A0A843EXK5-F1
#
_entry.id   AF-A0A843EXK5-F1
#
_cell.length_a   1.000
_cell.length_b   1.000
_cell.length_c   1.000
_cell.angle_alpha   90.00
_cell.angle_beta   90.00
_cell.angle_gamma   90.00
#
_symmetry.space_group_name_H-M   'P 1'
#
loop_
_entity.id
_entity.type
_entity.pdbx_description
1 polymer ?
#
loop_
_entity_poly.entity_id
_entity_poly.type
_entity_poly.pdbx_seq_one_letter_code
_entity_poly.pdbx_strand_id
1 'polypeptide(L)'
;EEVYQYFADESIHTTSWPEVNDELISEEFETKGDTTVDLIDEVRRFKSASKIPLNAELAEVNVYTTDDELIGIFEDFAEDIEGTLKIKDLTIKSGKPEVHEKIIEVEPDMSQIGPKFKGDAGKIIGYLKSTPIDEIDSILAENHELAIGDLVVGEDMLNIKKEIVGASGKKVDILQSENLDMILEVIR
;
A
#
# COMPACT_ATOMS: atom_id res chain seq x y z
N GLU A 1 -36.58 1.21 -27.49
CA GLU A 1 -37.84 0.62 -26.99
C GLU A 1 -37.58 -0.48 -25.97
N GLU A 2 -37.03 -1.64 -26.35
CA GLU A 2 -36.84 -2.78 -25.43
C GLU A 2 -36.12 -2.44 -24.12
N VAL A 3 -35.01 -1.69 -24.16
CA VAL A 3 -34.30 -1.23 -22.95
C VAL A 3 -35.08 -0.16 -22.18
N TYR A 4 -35.79 0.73 -22.89
CA TYR A 4 -36.48 1.87 -22.29
C TYR A 4 -37.69 1.44 -21.45
N GLN A 5 -38.36 0.36 -21.86
CA GLN A 5 -39.49 -0.25 -21.13
C GLN A 5 -39.12 -0.76 -19.72
N TYR A 6 -37.83 -0.92 -19.39
CA TYR A 6 -37.40 -1.22 -18.02
C TYR A 6 -37.40 0.02 -17.09
N PHE A 7 -37.43 1.22 -17.66
CA PHE A 7 -37.35 2.49 -16.92
C PHE A 7 -38.68 3.26 -16.94
N ALA A 8 -39.49 3.11 -17.98
CA ALA A 8 -40.77 3.80 -18.14
C ALA A 8 -41.77 2.96 -18.94
N ASP A 9 -43.06 3.14 -18.65
CA ASP A 9 -44.16 2.40 -19.30
C ASP A 9 -44.56 2.97 -20.68
N GLU A 10 -44.02 4.13 -21.08
CA GLU A 10 -44.29 4.77 -22.38
C GLU A 10 -43.27 4.36 -23.46
N SER A 11 -43.59 4.59 -24.74
CA SER A 11 -42.64 4.30 -25.82
C SER A 11 -41.62 5.42 -25.97
N ILE A 12 -40.35 5.06 -26.13
CA ILE A 12 -39.28 6.04 -26.41
C ILE A 12 -39.51 6.75 -27.75
N HIS A 13 -40.28 6.14 -28.66
CA HIS A 13 -40.61 6.75 -29.95
C HIS A 13 -41.55 7.95 -29.83
N THR A 14 -42.22 8.10 -28.69
CA THR A 14 -43.15 9.20 -28.42
C THR A 14 -42.55 10.28 -27.52
N THR A 15 -41.34 10.08 -26.99
CA THR A 15 -40.66 11.07 -26.14
C THR A 15 -39.97 12.15 -26.96
N SER A 16 -39.89 13.36 -26.42
CA SER A 16 -39.05 14.43 -26.97
C SER A 16 -37.57 14.05 -26.93
N TRP A 17 -36.78 14.61 -27.83
CA TRP A 17 -35.33 14.51 -27.74
C TRP A 17 -34.84 15.21 -26.48
N PRO A 18 -33.84 14.68 -25.75
CA PRO A 18 -33.27 15.38 -24.61
C PRO A 18 -32.66 16.70 -25.07
N GLU A 19 -32.95 17.75 -24.31
CA GLU A 19 -32.35 19.07 -24.50
C GLU A 19 -31.22 19.26 -23.49
N VAL A 20 -30.20 20.01 -23.88
CA VAL A 20 -29.09 20.35 -22.99
C VAL A 20 -29.65 21.21 -21.86
N ASN A 21 -29.36 20.81 -20.63
CA ASN A 21 -29.60 21.64 -19.46
C ASN A 21 -28.26 22.22 -19.00
N ASP A 22 -27.97 23.46 -19.41
CA ASP A 22 -26.71 24.14 -19.09
C ASP A 22 -26.48 24.30 -17.58
N GLU A 23 -27.53 24.26 -16.76
CA GLU A 23 -27.42 24.33 -15.29
C GLU A 23 -26.80 23.07 -14.67
N LEU A 24 -26.79 21.95 -15.40
CA LEU A 24 -26.19 20.68 -14.97
C LEU A 24 -24.75 20.50 -15.47
N ILE A 25 -24.25 21.41 -16.31
CA ILE A 25 -22.87 21.36 -16.82
C ILE A 25 -21.95 22.08 -15.83
N SER A 26 -20.92 21.40 -15.35
CA SER A 26 -19.97 21.95 -14.40
C SER A 26 -18.55 21.45 -14.65
N GLU A 27 -17.71 22.35 -15.18
CA GLU A 27 -16.27 22.11 -15.37
C GLU A 27 -15.56 21.79 -14.05
N GLU A 28 -16.07 22.32 -12.93
CA GLU A 28 -15.57 21.99 -11.59
C GLU A 28 -15.76 20.49 -11.31
N PHE A 29 -16.97 19.96 -11.49
CA PHE A 29 -17.24 18.53 -11.23
C PHE A 29 -16.56 17.62 -12.24
N GLU A 30 -16.41 18.06 -13.49
CA GLU A 30 -15.60 17.34 -14.49
C GLU A 30 -14.14 17.22 -14.02
N THR A 31 -13.53 18.32 -13.57
CA THR A 31 -12.14 18.33 -13.06
C THR A 31 -11.99 17.46 -11.80
N LYS A 32 -12.93 17.53 -10.87
CA LYS A 32 -12.92 16.68 -9.66
C LYS A 32 -13.06 15.19 -10.02
N GLY A 33 -13.91 14.88 -11.00
CA GLY A 33 -14.08 13.53 -11.53
C GLY A 33 -12.80 12.99 -12.16
N ASP A 34 -12.15 13.79 -13.03
CA ASP A 34 -10.88 13.41 -13.68
C ASP A 34 -9.77 13.18 -12.63
N THR A 35 -9.68 14.04 -11.62
CA THR A 35 -8.72 13.91 -10.51
C THR A 35 -8.96 12.61 -9.72
N THR A 36 -10.22 12.24 -9.50
CA THR A 36 -10.60 10.98 -8.84
C THR A 36 -10.24 9.77 -9.71
N VAL A 37 -10.43 9.85 -11.02
CA VAL A 37 -10.03 8.80 -11.97
C VAL A 37 -8.52 8.58 -11.93
N ASP A 38 -7.72 9.65 -11.82
CA ASP A 38 -6.26 9.53 -11.70
C ASP A 38 -5.85 8.72 -10.45
N LEU A 39 -6.46 9.00 -9.29
CA LEU A 39 -6.24 8.19 -8.07
C LEU A 39 -6.63 6.72 -8.27
N ILE A 40 -7.79 6.46 -8.89
CA ILE A 40 -8.26 5.10 -9.19
C ILE A 40 -7.24 4.37 -10.08
N ASP A 41 -6.72 5.06 -11.08
CA ASP A 41 -5.75 4.51 -12.01
C ASP A 41 -4.41 4.22 -11.33
N GLU A 42 -3.96 5.03 -10.36
CA GLU A 42 -2.77 4.73 -9.55
C GLU A 42 -2.93 3.42 -8.78
N VAL A 43 -4.06 3.23 -8.09
CA VAL A 43 -4.30 2.00 -7.32
C VAL A 43 -4.43 0.79 -8.25
N ARG A 44 -5.03 0.93 -9.43
CA ARG A 44 -5.10 -0.14 -10.44
C ARG A 44 -3.73 -0.50 -11.03
N ARG A 45 -2.87 0.50 -11.27
CA ARG A 45 -1.47 0.29 -11.67
C ARG A 45 -0.73 -0.49 -10.60
N PHE A 46 -0.86 -0.09 -9.33
CA PHE A 46 -0.29 -0.82 -8.19
C PHE A 46 -0.76 -2.27 -8.15
N LYS A 47 -2.07 -2.53 -8.24
CA LYS A 47 -2.61 -3.90 -8.27
C LYS A 47 -1.98 -4.72 -9.39
N SER A 48 -1.94 -4.15 -10.59
CA SER A 48 -1.38 -4.82 -11.78
C SER A 48 0.11 -5.14 -11.61
N ALA A 49 0.91 -4.18 -11.15
CA ALA A 49 2.34 -4.36 -10.88
C ALA A 49 2.60 -5.42 -9.79
N SER A 50 1.74 -5.45 -8.77
CA SER A 50 1.79 -6.41 -7.66
C SER A 50 1.13 -7.77 -7.98
N LYS A 51 0.68 -7.98 -9.22
CA LYS A 51 -0.05 -9.18 -9.67
C LYS A 51 -1.32 -9.48 -8.85
N ILE A 52 -1.94 -8.44 -8.33
CA ILE A 52 -3.22 -8.48 -7.62
C ILE A 52 -4.34 -8.32 -8.66
N PRO A 53 -5.33 -9.23 -8.72
CA PRO A 53 -6.49 -9.06 -9.59
C PRO A 53 -7.23 -7.74 -9.29
N LEU A 54 -7.73 -7.04 -10.32
CA LEU A 54 -8.41 -5.75 -10.13
C LEU A 54 -9.64 -5.85 -9.21
N ASN A 55 -10.31 -6.99 -9.21
CA ASN A 55 -11.48 -7.29 -8.38
C ASN A 55 -11.14 -7.85 -6.98
N ALA A 56 -9.87 -8.12 -6.68
CA ALA A 56 -9.47 -8.55 -5.35
C ALA A 56 -9.62 -7.39 -4.37
N GLU A 57 -10.15 -7.69 -3.18
CA GLU A 57 -10.31 -6.70 -2.12
C GLU A 57 -8.95 -6.26 -1.56
N LEU A 58 -8.81 -4.97 -1.23
CA LEU A 58 -7.70 -4.42 -0.44
C LEU A 58 -8.21 -4.14 0.97
N ALA A 59 -7.50 -4.60 1.98
CA ALA A 59 -7.91 -4.44 3.37
C ALA A 59 -7.95 -2.97 3.80
N GLU A 60 -6.91 -2.19 3.48
CA GLU A 60 -6.81 -0.78 3.87
C GLU A 60 -6.05 0.00 2.80
N VAL A 61 -6.52 1.20 2.46
CA VAL A 61 -5.77 2.15 1.62
C VAL A 61 -5.78 3.50 2.31
N ASN A 62 -4.60 4.01 2.62
CA ASN A 62 -4.43 5.34 3.16
C ASN A 62 -3.82 6.24 2.09
N VAL A 63 -4.52 7.32 1.75
CA VAL A 63 -4.07 8.36 0.81
C VAL A 63 -3.51 9.51 1.64
N TYR A 64 -2.25 9.87 1.42
CA TYR A 64 -1.59 10.99 2.07
C TYR A 64 -1.25 12.07 1.05
N THR A 65 -1.60 13.31 1.34
CA THR A 65 -1.24 14.47 0.50
C THR A 65 -1.05 15.70 1.37
N THR A 66 -0.32 16.70 0.89
CA THR A 66 -0.28 18.04 1.50
C THR A 66 -1.23 19.04 0.83
N ASP A 67 -1.95 18.61 -0.19
CA ASP A 67 -2.92 19.42 -0.93
C ASP A 67 -4.33 19.25 -0.34
N ASP A 68 -4.83 20.30 0.32
CA ASP A 68 -6.17 20.30 0.93
C ASP A 68 -7.30 20.21 -0.10
N GLU A 69 -7.07 20.63 -1.35
CA GLU A 69 -8.06 20.50 -2.42
C GLU A 69 -8.23 19.03 -2.80
N LEU A 70 -7.12 18.30 -2.97
CA LEU A 70 -7.15 16.87 -3.23
C LEU A 70 -7.85 16.09 -2.11
N ILE A 71 -7.62 16.48 -0.85
CA ILE A 71 -8.31 15.86 0.30
C ILE A 71 -9.82 16.01 0.14
N GLY A 72 -10.31 17.24 -0.08
CA GLY A 72 -11.73 17.50 -0.25
C GLY A 72 -12.32 16.73 -1.43
N ILE A 73 -11.61 16.66 -2.56
CA ILE A 73 -12.05 15.89 -3.73
C ILE A 73 -12.19 14.41 -3.39
N PHE A 74 -11.17 13.78 -2.79
CA PHE A 74 -11.25 12.35 -2.51
C PHE A 74 -12.25 12.00 -1.41
N GLU A 75 -12.51 12.91 -0.48
CA GLU A 75 -13.60 12.76 0.50
C GLU A 75 -14.96 12.83 -0.19
N ASP A 76 -15.18 13.76 -1.12
CA ASP A 76 -16.43 13.88 -1.89
C ASP A 76 -16.73 12.61 -2.71
N PHE A 77 -15.70 11.91 -3.19
CA PHE A 77 -15.80 10.71 -4.04
C PHE A 77 -15.40 9.40 -3.33
N ALA A 78 -15.33 9.38 -1.99
CA ALA A 78 -14.80 8.23 -1.24
C ALA A 78 -15.54 6.91 -1.55
N GLU A 79 -16.88 6.94 -1.62
CA GLU A 79 -17.70 5.76 -1.90
C GLU A 79 -17.44 5.20 -3.30
N ASP A 80 -17.24 6.07 -4.29
CA ASP A 80 -16.94 5.68 -5.67
C ASP A 80 -15.55 5.05 -5.76
N ILE A 81 -14.56 5.62 -5.07
CA ILE A 81 -13.19 5.10 -4.97
C ILE A 81 -13.22 3.70 -4.33
N GLU A 82 -13.83 3.56 -3.16
CA GLU A 82 -13.95 2.28 -2.44
C GLU A 82 -14.64 1.21 -3.27
N GLY A 83 -15.80 1.55 -3.84
CA GLY A 83 -16.63 0.65 -4.64
C GLY A 83 -15.94 0.18 -5.91
N THR A 84 -15.23 1.09 -6.59
CA THR A 84 -14.50 0.82 -7.83
C THR A 84 -13.25 -0.02 -7.58
N LEU A 85 -12.52 0.25 -6.49
CA LEU A 85 -11.25 -0.39 -6.19
C LEU A 85 -11.38 -1.60 -5.27
N LYS A 86 -12.57 -1.90 -4.74
CA LYS A 86 -12.77 -2.95 -3.72
C LYS A 86 -11.87 -2.71 -2.52
N ILE A 87 -11.92 -1.50 -1.98
CA ILE A 87 -11.22 -1.14 -0.75
C ILE A 87 -12.21 -1.31 0.39
N LYS A 88 -11.78 -1.99 1.45
CA LYS A 88 -12.62 -2.18 2.63
C LYS A 88 -12.61 -0.96 3.55
N ASP A 89 -11.42 -0.39 3.77
CA ASP A 89 -11.20 0.77 4.62
C ASP A 89 -10.34 1.80 3.87
N LEU A 90 -10.94 2.86 3.32
CA LEU A 90 -10.22 4.00 2.73
C LEU A 90 -10.06 5.11 3.78
N THR A 91 -8.89 5.74 3.83
CA THR A 91 -8.70 6.96 4.63
C THR A 91 -7.86 7.98 3.87
N ILE A 92 -8.32 9.23 3.83
CA ILE A 92 -7.59 10.35 3.26
C ILE A 92 -7.03 11.19 4.40
N LYS A 93 -5.74 11.50 4.35
CA LYS A 93 -5.00 12.17 5.43
C LYS A 93 -4.09 13.24 4.88
N SER A 94 -3.91 14.30 5.65
CA SER A 94 -2.87 15.29 5.36
C SER A 94 -1.50 14.79 5.82
N GLY A 95 -0.45 15.07 5.03
CA GLY A 95 0.95 14.82 5.39
C GLY A 95 1.57 13.62 4.70
N LYS A 96 2.28 12.77 5.45
CA LYS A 96 3.04 11.62 4.95
C LYS A 96 2.81 10.39 5.83
N PRO A 97 2.89 9.17 5.27
CA PRO A 97 2.77 7.96 6.06
C PRO A 97 3.94 7.83 7.04
N GLU A 98 3.64 7.32 8.23
CA GLU A 98 4.65 6.91 9.21
C GLU A 98 4.97 5.43 8.97
N VAL A 99 6.15 5.17 8.42
CA VAL A 99 6.64 3.81 8.10
C VAL A 99 8.05 3.59 8.62
N HIS A 100 8.36 2.34 8.92
CA HIS A 100 9.71 1.91 9.30
C HIS A 100 10.02 0.54 8.69
N GLU A 101 11.31 0.26 8.52
CA GLU A 101 11.76 -1.08 8.12
C GLU A 101 11.75 -2.01 9.33
N LYS A 102 11.28 -3.23 9.12
CA LYS A 102 11.31 -4.30 10.12
C LYS A 102 11.96 -5.54 9.53
N ILE A 103 12.86 -6.16 10.28
CA ILE A 103 13.46 -7.44 9.88
C ILE A 103 12.41 -8.55 10.00
N ILE A 104 12.23 -9.32 8.92
CA ILE A 104 11.31 -10.47 8.89
C ILE A 104 12.04 -11.82 8.85
N GLU A 105 13.29 -11.82 8.42
CA GLU A 105 14.08 -13.03 8.24
C GLU A 105 15.56 -12.68 8.34
N VAL A 106 16.29 -13.53 9.07
CA VAL A 106 17.74 -13.43 9.24
C VAL A 106 18.34 -14.80 9.06
N GLU A 107 19.19 -14.93 8.04
CA GLU A 107 19.96 -16.14 7.78
C GLU A 107 21.45 -15.87 7.91
N PRO A 108 22.25 -16.83 8.40
CA PRO A 108 23.69 -16.69 8.44
C PRO A 108 24.30 -16.71 7.03
N ASP A 109 25.16 -15.75 6.70
CA ASP A 109 25.98 -15.85 5.49
C ASP A 109 27.12 -16.84 5.73
N MET A 110 26.93 -18.08 5.24
CA MET A 110 27.92 -19.15 5.38
C MET A 110 29.25 -18.85 4.67
N SER A 111 29.28 -17.94 3.71
CA SER A 111 30.51 -17.53 3.03
C SER A 111 31.46 -16.80 3.99
N GLN A 112 30.92 -16.06 4.96
CA GLN A 112 31.68 -15.33 5.99
C GLN A 112 31.75 -16.13 7.30
N ILE A 113 30.61 -16.67 7.74
CA ILE A 113 30.49 -17.32 9.05
C ILE A 113 31.27 -18.64 9.10
N GLY A 114 31.22 -19.44 8.04
CA GLY A 114 31.92 -20.72 7.97
C GLY A 114 33.44 -20.58 8.16
N PRO A 115 34.13 -19.76 7.35
CA PRO A 115 35.57 -19.52 7.50
C PRO A 115 35.97 -18.89 8.84
N LYS A 116 35.18 -17.93 9.35
CA LYS A 116 35.50 -17.15 10.55
C LYS A 116 35.26 -17.94 11.84
N PHE A 117 34.11 -18.60 11.97
CA PHE A 117 33.67 -19.22 13.22
C PHE A 117 33.79 -20.75 13.23
N LYS A 118 33.99 -21.41 12.07
CA LYS A 118 34.26 -22.85 11.95
C LYS A 118 33.24 -23.71 12.75
N GLY A 119 33.69 -24.40 13.79
CA GLY A 119 32.84 -25.26 14.62
C GLY A 119 31.75 -24.51 15.38
N ASP A 120 31.94 -23.21 15.61
CA ASP A 120 30.96 -22.35 16.28
C ASP A 120 29.86 -21.83 15.35
N ALA A 121 29.98 -22.02 14.02
CA ALA A 121 28.93 -21.67 13.06
C ALA A 121 27.59 -22.34 13.41
N GLY A 122 27.61 -23.57 13.93
CA GLY A 122 26.43 -24.28 14.39
C GLY A 122 25.67 -23.57 15.52
N LYS A 123 26.39 -22.89 16.42
CA LYS A 123 25.78 -22.12 17.53
C LYS A 123 25.06 -20.89 17.00
N ILE A 124 25.65 -20.20 16.02
CA ILE A 124 25.06 -19.01 15.39
C ILE A 124 23.75 -19.40 14.68
N ILE A 125 23.76 -20.49 13.91
CA ILE A 125 22.55 -21.03 13.27
C ILE A 125 21.48 -21.36 14.32
N GLY A 126 21.88 -21.99 15.42
CA GLY A 126 20.98 -22.33 16.50
C GLY A 126 20.31 -21.11 17.12
N TYR A 127 21.10 -20.08 17.43
CA TYR A 127 20.63 -18.82 17.99
C TYR A 127 19.63 -18.11 17.06
N LEU A 128 19.99 -17.91 15.79
CA LEU A 128 19.11 -17.25 14.81
C LEU A 128 17.77 -17.98 14.62
N LYS A 129 17.74 -19.31 14.81
CA LYS A 129 16.49 -20.10 14.74
C LYS A 129 15.68 -20.10 16.02
N SER A 130 16.31 -19.91 17.18
CA SER A 130 15.64 -19.97 18.49
C SER A 130 15.20 -18.63 19.02
N THR A 131 15.82 -17.54 18.55
CA THR A 131 15.55 -16.18 19.03
C THR A 131 14.43 -15.54 18.19
N PRO A 132 13.42 -14.92 18.81
CA PRO A 132 12.38 -14.18 18.09
C PRO A 132 12.97 -13.08 17.20
N ILE A 133 12.40 -12.92 15.99
CA ILE A 133 12.90 -11.93 15.03
C ILE A 133 12.86 -10.50 15.59
N ASP A 134 11.84 -10.17 16.39
CA ASP A 134 11.67 -8.86 17.00
C ASP A 134 12.82 -8.51 17.98
N GLU A 135 13.35 -9.53 18.67
CA GLU A 135 14.51 -9.37 19.55
C GLU A 135 15.79 -9.16 18.74
N ILE A 136 15.98 -9.96 17.68
CA ILE A 136 17.11 -9.81 16.75
C ILE A 136 17.10 -8.42 16.11
N ASP A 137 15.94 -7.95 15.65
CA ASP A 137 15.73 -6.63 15.05
C ASP A 137 16.12 -5.50 16.02
N SER A 138 15.65 -5.58 17.26
CA SER A 138 15.98 -4.61 18.31
C SER A 138 17.48 -4.56 18.60
N ILE A 139 18.13 -5.72 18.71
CA ILE A 139 19.58 -5.81 18.99
C ILE A 139 20.39 -5.22 17.83
N LEU A 140 20.04 -5.56 16.58
CA LEU A 140 20.74 -5.08 15.40
C LEU A 140 20.52 -3.57 15.17
N ALA A 141 19.33 -3.06 15.46
CA ALA A 141 19.04 -1.63 15.36
C ALA A 141 19.89 -0.78 16.33
N GLU A 142 20.21 -1.31 17.51
CA GLU A 142 21.02 -0.60 18.51
C GLU A 142 22.53 -0.82 18.35
N ASN A 143 22.94 -2.06 18.08
CA ASN A 143 24.34 -2.46 18.20
C ASN A 143 25.00 -2.84 16.86
N HIS A 144 24.23 -3.05 15.79
CA HIS A 144 24.70 -3.59 14.50
C HIS A 144 25.42 -4.95 14.58
N GLU A 145 25.32 -5.65 15.71
CA GLU A 145 25.95 -6.95 15.93
C GLU A 145 25.16 -7.80 16.95
N LEU A 146 25.24 -9.12 16.80
CA LEU A 146 24.65 -10.12 17.69
C LEU A 146 25.71 -10.73 18.60
N ALA A 147 25.50 -10.62 19.91
CA ALA A 147 26.31 -11.29 20.92
C ALA A 147 25.74 -12.68 21.23
N ILE A 148 26.41 -13.74 20.77
CA ILE A 148 25.98 -15.14 20.90
C ILE A 148 26.98 -15.89 21.79
N GLY A 149 26.80 -15.78 23.11
CA GLY A 149 27.79 -16.25 24.08
C GLY A 149 29.06 -15.40 24.00
N ASP A 150 30.21 -16.03 23.72
CA ASP A 150 31.49 -15.33 23.52
C ASP A 150 31.72 -14.87 22.06
N LEU A 151 30.74 -15.09 21.19
CA LEU A 151 30.84 -14.80 19.75
C LEU A 151 30.15 -13.47 19.44
N VAL A 152 30.77 -12.67 18.57
CA VAL A 152 30.20 -11.44 18.05
C VAL A 152 30.03 -11.58 16.55
N VAL A 153 28.77 -11.51 16.09
CA VAL A 153 28.39 -11.64 14.67
C VAL A 153 27.88 -10.29 14.20
N GLY A 154 28.63 -9.61 13.35
CA GLY A 154 28.22 -8.35 12.74
C GLY A 154 27.07 -8.54 11.75
N GLU A 155 26.30 -7.46 11.54
CA GLU A 155 25.21 -7.40 10.56
C GLU A 155 25.68 -7.78 9.14
N ASP A 156 26.95 -7.48 8.80
CA ASP A 156 27.60 -7.81 7.52
C ASP A 156 27.75 -9.32 7.25
N MET A 157 27.60 -10.15 8.28
CA MET A 157 27.70 -11.61 8.20
C MET A 157 26.32 -12.28 8.12
N LEU A 158 25.26 -11.49 7.95
CA LEU A 158 23.89 -11.92 7.94
C LEU A 158 23.21 -11.55 6.61
N ASN A 159 22.44 -12.50 6.08
CA ASN A 159 21.50 -12.23 5.02
C ASN A 159 20.18 -11.79 5.67
N ILE A 160 19.93 -10.49 5.67
CA ILE A 160 18.76 -9.88 6.32
C ILE A 160 17.74 -9.52 5.26
N LYS A 161 16.50 -9.97 5.48
CA LYS A 161 15.34 -9.55 4.69
C LYS A 161 14.47 -8.62 5.53
N LYS A 162 14.21 -7.44 4.99
CA LYS A 162 13.38 -6.41 5.62
C LYS A 162 12.08 -6.23 4.85
N GLU A 163 11.05 -5.81 5.57
CA GLU A 163 9.79 -5.33 5.00
C GLU A 163 9.44 -3.96 5.58
N ILE A 164 8.65 -3.20 4.84
CA ILE A 164 8.13 -1.91 5.30
C ILE A 164 6.84 -2.17 6.08
N VAL A 165 6.78 -1.62 7.29
CA VAL A 165 5.59 -1.67 8.14
C VAL A 165 5.10 -0.26 8.44
N GLY A 166 3.78 -0.08 8.49
CA GLY A 166 3.15 1.17 8.89
C GLY A 166 3.16 1.36 10.40
N ALA A 167 2.64 2.50 10.88
CA ALA A 167 2.50 2.81 12.31
C ALA A 167 1.71 1.74 13.10
N SER A 168 0.82 1.00 12.42
CA SER A 168 0.07 -0.11 13.01
C SER A 168 0.90 -1.40 13.20
N GLY A 169 2.13 -1.45 12.68
CA GLY A 169 2.98 -2.64 12.63
C GLY A 169 2.59 -3.64 11.55
N LYS A 170 1.53 -3.37 10.77
CA LYS A 170 1.16 -4.18 9.61
C LYS A 170 2.13 -3.92 8.46
N LYS A 171 2.37 -4.96 7.65
CA LYS A 171 3.09 -4.84 6.39
C LYS A 171 2.30 -3.92 5.45
N VAL A 172 3.00 -2.97 4.84
CA VAL A 172 2.42 -2.00 3.91
C VAL A 172 3.21 -1.97 2.61
N ASP A 173 2.54 -1.65 1.51
CA ASP A 173 3.17 -1.18 0.29
C ASP A 173 3.02 0.34 0.21
N ILE A 174 4.11 1.02 -0.13
CA ILE A 174 4.13 2.47 -0.32
C ILE A 174 4.34 2.78 -1.79
N LEU A 175 3.50 3.62 -2.37
CA LEU A 175 3.70 4.20 -3.69
C LEU A 175 3.50 5.70 -3.67
N GLN A 176 4.33 6.41 -4.43
CA GLN A 176 4.13 7.83 -4.72
C GLN A 176 3.44 7.95 -6.09
N SER A 177 2.40 8.76 -6.18
CA SER A 177 1.74 8.99 -7.48
C SER A 177 2.67 9.73 -8.43
N GLU A 178 2.57 9.42 -9.72
CA GLU A 178 3.32 10.11 -10.77
C GLU A 178 2.62 11.41 -11.20
N ASN A 179 1.30 11.46 -11.10
CA ASN A 179 0.46 12.54 -11.63
C ASN A 179 -0.06 13.49 -10.54
N LEU A 180 -0.23 13.00 -9.31
CA LEU A 180 -0.81 13.74 -8.20
C LEU A 180 0.21 13.88 -7.06
N ASP A 181 0.17 14.98 -6.31
CA ASP A 181 1.00 15.16 -5.13
C ASP A 181 0.46 14.34 -3.95
N MET A 182 0.61 13.02 -4.02
CA MET A 182 0.11 12.09 -3.02
C MET A 182 1.00 10.86 -2.87
N ILE A 183 0.85 10.19 -1.72
CA ILE A 183 1.45 8.92 -1.39
C ILE A 183 0.33 7.97 -0.95
N LEU A 184 0.33 6.74 -1.47
CA LEU A 184 -0.57 5.69 -1.04
C LEU A 184 0.18 4.70 -0.16
N GLU A 185 -0.43 4.35 0.95
CA GLU A 185 -0.06 3.25 1.84
C GLU A 185 -1.16 2.19 1.73
N VAL A 186 -0.80 1.03 1.17
CA VAL A 186 -1.73 -0.05 0.89
C VAL A 186 -1.46 -1.25 1.78
N ILE A 187 -2.52 -1.73 2.44
CA ILE A 187 -2.53 -2.96 3.21
C ILE A 187 -3.41 -3.96 2.46
N ARG A 188 -2.81 -5.09 2.11
CA ARG A 188 -3.45 -6.15 1.33
C ARG A 188 -4.35 -7.01 2.20
#